data_AF-A0A2N8C9S7-F1
#
_entry.id   AF-A0A2N8C9S7-F1
#
_cell.length_a   1.000
_cell.length_b   1.000
_cell.length_c   1.000
_cell.angle_alpha   90.00
_cell.angle_beta   90.00
_cell.angle_gamma   90.00
#
_symmetry.space_group_name_H-M   'P 1'
#
loop_
_entity.id
_entity.type
_entity.pdbx_description
1 polymer ?
#
loop_
_entity_poly.entity_id
_entity_poly.type
_entity_poly.pdbx_seq_one_letter_code
_entity_poly.pdbx_strand_id
1 'polypeptide(L)' 'MNYVELIQHQAEQVFGNKSKADVWLNQPIVGTDEYSRLQAAHSEAGYKLVKAELERLSHGFAC' A
#
# COMPACT_ATOMS: atom_id res chain seq x y z
N MET A 1 9.17 -12.83 7.08
CA MET A 1 8.63 -11.47 7.29
C MET A 1 7.24 -11.42 6.70
N ASN A 2 6.25 -10.93 7.43
CA ASN A 2 4.90 -10.76 6.89
C ASN A 2 4.79 -9.36 6.28
N TYR A 3 5.13 -9.25 5.00
CA TYR A 3 5.10 -7.99 4.25
C TYR A 3 3.72 -7.35 4.24
N VAL A 4 2.65 -8.16 4.31
CA VAL A 4 1.26 -7.70 4.34
C VAL A 4 0.95 -6.96 5.64
N GLU A 5 1.39 -7.49 6.79
CA GLU A 5 1.21 -6.81 8.08
C GLU A 5 2.01 -5.51 8.15
N LEU A 6 3.23 -5.50 7.59
CA LEU A 6 4.06 -4.29 7.53
C LEU A 6 3.40 -3.19 6.68
N ILE A 7 2.83 -3.55 5.52
CA ILE A 7 2.18 -2.59 4.63
C ILE A 7 0.86 -2.07 5.21
N GLN A 8 0.12 -2.91 5.93
CA GLN A 8 -1.08 -2.49 6.66
C GLN A 8 -0.75 -1.43 7.70
N HIS A 9 0.25 -1.69 8.56
CA HIS A 9 0.66 -0.71 9.56
C HIS A 9 1.21 0.58 8.95
N GLN A 10 2.00 0.48 7.87
CA GLN A 10 2.50 1.66 7.17
C GLN A 10 1.34 2.48 6.57
N ALA A 11 0.37 1.82 5.93
CA ALA A 11 -0.81 2.48 5.38
C ALA A 11 -1.64 3.14 6.48
N GLU A 12 -1.87 2.47 7.61
CA GLU A 12 -2.55 3.03 8.77
C GLU A 12 -1.87 4.32 9.28
N GLN A 13 -0.54 4.35 9.31
CA GLN A 13 0.23 5.54 9.71
C GLN A 13 0.11 6.68 8.70
N VAL A 14 0.17 6.38 7.40
CA VAL A 14 0.07 7.40 6.33
C VAL A 14 -1.34 7.99 6.24
N PHE A 15 -2.38 7.15 6.32
CA PHE A 15 -3.76 7.59 6.22
C PHE A 15 -4.36 8.06 7.56
N GLY A 16 -3.72 7.75 8.69
CA GLY A 16 -4.21 8.01 10.04
C GLY A 16 -5.53 7.29 10.37
N ASN A 17 -5.96 6.34 9.53
CA ASN A 17 -7.24 5.67 9.66
C ASN A 17 -7.18 4.29 9.00
N LYS A 18 -7.51 3.26 9.79
CA LYS A 18 -7.51 1.87 9.37
C LYS A 18 -8.45 1.57 8.21
N SER A 19 -9.65 2.14 8.20
CA SER A 19 -10.62 1.93 7.11
C SER A 19 -10.12 2.52 5.79
N LYS A 20 -9.47 3.70 5.84
CA LYS A 20 -8.89 4.31 4.63
C LYS A 20 -7.70 3.52 4.11
N ALA A 21 -6.84 3.05 5.01
CA ALA A 21 -5.70 2.19 4.68
C ALA A 21 -6.17 0.88 4.02
N ASP A 22 -7.16 0.22 4.61
CA ASP A 22 -7.71 -1.04 4.09
C ASP A 22 -8.35 -0.86 2.70
N VAL A 23 -9.17 0.19 2.52
CA VAL A 23 -9.75 0.52 1.21
C VAL A 23 -8.65 0.76 0.17
N TRP A 24 -7.61 1.52 0.51
CA TRP A 24 -6.52 1.80 -0.41
C TRP A 24 -5.70 0.55 -0.76
N LEU A 25 -5.47 -0.34 0.21
CA LEU A 25 -4.76 -1.61 0.00
C LEU A 25 -5.56 -2.63 -0.84
N ASN A 26 -6.89 -2.60 -0.75
CA ASN A 26 -7.77 -3.43 -1.58
C ASN A 26 -7.93 -2.90 -3.01
N GLN A 27 -7.53 -1.66 -3.29
CA GLN A 27 -7.55 -1.13 -4.65
C GLN A 27 -6.40 -1.71 -5.51
N PRO A 28 -6.61 -1.86 -6.83
CA PRO A 28 -5.57 -2.27 -7.76
C PRO A 28 -4.42 -1.25 -7.79
N ILE A 29 -3.21 -1.75 -8.04
CA ILE A 29 -2.04 -0.89 -8.29
C ILE A 29 -2.26 -0.15 -9.61
N VAL A 30 -1.96 1.15 -9.64
CA VAL A 30 -2.03 1.95 -10.86
C VAL A 30 -1.10 1.33 -11.91
N GLY A 31 -1.67 0.93 -13.05
CA GLY A 31 -0.93 0.29 -14.15
C GLY A 31 -0.97 -1.25 -14.15
N THR A 32 -1.58 -1.88 -13.14
CA THR A 32 -1.85 -3.33 -13.15
C THR A 32 -3.30 -3.56 -12.71
N ASP A 33 -4.19 -3.80 -13.67
CA ASP A 33 -5.62 -4.04 -13.42
C ASP A 33 -5.91 -5.38 -12.73
N GLU A 34 -4.92 -6.27 -12.65
CA GLU A 34 -5.15 -7.68 -12.29
C GLU A 34 -4.95 -8.01 -10.80
N TYR A 35 -4.26 -7.17 -10.02
CA TYR A 35 -3.93 -7.50 -8.62
C TYR A 35 -4.03 -6.29 -7.68
N SER A 36 -4.63 -6.51 -6.50
CA SER A 36 -4.69 -5.52 -5.42
C SER A 36 -3.30 -5.23 -4.86
N ARG A 37 -3.10 -4.02 -4.28
CA ARG A 37 -1.87 -3.67 -3.55
C ARG A 37 -1.56 -4.70 -2.45
N LEU A 38 -2.60 -5.20 -1.78
CA LEU A 38 -2.48 -6.23 -0.76
C LEU A 38 -1.91 -7.53 -1.33
N GLN A 39 -2.42 -8.01 -2.47
CA GLN A 39 -1.89 -9.21 -3.14
C GLN A 39 -0.45 -9.01 -3.63
N ALA A 40 -0.12 -7.84 -4.16
CA ALA A 40 1.25 -7.54 -4.57
C ALA A 40 2.22 -7.60 -3.37
N ALA A 41 1.80 -7.14 -2.19
CA ALA A 41 2.59 -7.16 -0.97
C ALA A 41 2.94 -8.57 -0.46
N HIS A 42 2.36 -9.65 -1.01
CA HIS A 42 2.81 -11.02 -0.67
C HIS A 42 4.22 -11.33 -1.19
N SER A 43 4.74 -10.56 -2.15
CA SER A 43 6.11 -10.67 -2.66
C SER A 43 6.94 -9.47 -2.24
N GLU A 44 8.24 -9.65 -2.04
CA GLU A 44 9.14 -8.54 -1.66
C GLU A 44 9.12 -7.40 -2.70
N ALA A 45 9.07 -7.72 -3.99
CA ALA A 45 8.99 -6.73 -5.06
C ALA A 45 7.70 -5.89 -4.99
N GLY A 46 6.55 -6.53 -4.77
CA GLY A 46 5.28 -5.82 -4.63
C GLY A 46 5.19 -5.04 -3.31
N TYR A 47 5.77 -5.57 -2.23
CA TYR A 47 5.93 -4.81 -0.98
C TYR A 47 6.71 -3.52 -1.19
N LYS A 48 7.86 -3.57 -1.89
CA LYS A 48 8.67 -2.38 -2.20
C LYS A 48 7.91 -1.36 -3.04
N LEU A 49 7.11 -1.82 -4.02
CA LEU A 49 6.25 -0.97 -4.83
C LEU A 49 5.18 -0.26 -3.98
N VAL A 50 4.42 -1.00 -3.18
CA VAL A 50 3.35 -0.45 -2.34
C VAL A 50 3.92 0.48 -1.26
N LYS A 51 5.09 0.14 -0.69
CA LYS A 51 5.81 1.00 0.25
C LYS A 51 6.21 2.33 -0.39
N ALA A 52 6.76 2.31 -1.61
CA ALA A 52 7.14 3.53 -2.32
C ALA A 52 5.94 4.45 -2.60
N GLU A 53 4.79 3.88 -2.96
CA GLU A 53 3.53 4.63 -3.11
C GLU A 53 3.08 5.27 -1.79
N LEU A 54 3.11 4.52 -0.69
CA LEU A 54 2.78 5.03 0.65
C LEU A 54 3.74 6.14 1.10
N GLU A 55 5.04 5.98 0.86
CA GLU A 55 6.04 7.01 1.16
C GLU A 55 5.78 8.28 0.34
N ARG A 56 5.38 8.13 -0.92
CA ARG A 56 5.04 9.24 -1.80
C ARG A 56 3.78 9.98 -1.35
N LEU A 57 2.74 9.24 -0.92
CA LEU A 57 1.54 9.81 -0.29
C LEU A 57 1.87 10.54 1.02
N SER A 58 2.74 9.95 1.84
CA SER A 58 3.18 10.55 3.12
C SER A 58 3.97 11.85 2.95
N HIS A 59 4.75 11.98 1.87
CA HIS A 59 5.52 13.19 1.58
C HIS A 59 4.67 14.31 0.96
N GLY A 60 3.34 14.14 0.88
CA GLY A 60 2.45 15.18 0.36
C GLY A 60 2.46 15.30 -1.16
N PHE A 61 2.94 14.29 -1.89
CA PHE A 61 2.63 14.15 -3.31
C PHE A 61 1.17 13.73 -3.46
N ALA A 62 0.26 14.66 -3.16
CA ALA A 62 -1.06 14.66 -3.74
C ALA A 62 -0.85 14.95 -5.23
N CYS A 63 -1.12 13.94 -6.07
CA CYS A 63 -1.30 14.20 -7.49
C CYS A 63 -2.60 14.99 -7.69
#